data_AF-A0A7W0NKF5-F1
#
_entry.id   AF-A0A7W0NKF5-F1
#
_cell.length_a   1.000
_cell.length_b   1.000
_cell.length_c   1.000
_cell.angle_alpha   90.00
_cell.angle_beta   90.00
_cell.angle_gamma   90.00
#
_symmetry.space_group_name_H-M   'P 1'
#
loop_
_entity.id
_entity.type
_entity.pdbx_description
1 polymer ?
#
loop_
_entity_poly.entity_id
_entity_poly.type
_entity_poly.pdbx_seq_one_letter_code
_entity_poly.pdbx_strand_id
1 'polypeptide(L)'
;MARSILQPVPVALPPEAQPTLTRFVELEASGLEPRALVRELKAVGGDLKALRLALTGTDRGPELWTVIAALPREEALRRVGAAL
;
A
#
# COMPACT_ATOMS: atom_id res chain seq x y z
N MET A 1 6.88 -14.59 -12.44
CA MET A 1 6.09 -13.97 -11.34
C MET A 1 6.70 -12.67 -10.77
N ALA A 2 7.61 -11.97 -11.47
CA ALA A 2 8.15 -10.67 -11.01
C ALA A 2 7.51 -9.42 -11.68
N ARG A 3 6.73 -9.60 -12.75
CA ARG A 3 6.26 -8.49 -13.61
C ARG A 3 5.17 -7.63 -12.96
N SER A 4 4.31 -8.24 -12.14
CA SER A 4 3.22 -7.54 -11.43
C SER A 4 3.73 -6.54 -10.39
N ILE A 5 4.98 -6.72 -9.90
CA ILE A 5 5.60 -5.74 -9.01
C ILE A 5 6.12 -4.54 -9.79
N LEU A 6 6.58 -4.72 -11.04
CA LEU A 6 7.22 -3.64 -11.81
C LEU A 6 6.24 -2.74 -12.56
N GLN A 7 5.04 -3.25 -12.90
CA GLN A 7 4.01 -2.50 -13.63
C GLN A 7 2.61 -2.93 -13.17
N PRO A 8 2.12 -2.45 -12.02
CA PRO A 8 0.76 -2.74 -11.61
C PRO A 8 -0.24 -2.01 -12.52
N VAL A 9 -1.35 -2.68 -12.82
CA VAL A 9 -2.51 -2.04 -13.46
C VAL A 9 -3.15 -1.12 -12.41
N PRO A 10 -3.40 0.16 -12.72
CA PRO A 10 -4.13 1.05 -11.81
C PRO A 10 -5.48 0.43 -11.45
N VAL A 11 -5.78 0.38 -10.16
CA VAL A 11 -7.05 -0.12 -9.64
C VAL A 11 -7.88 1.04 -9.11
N ALA A 12 -9.12 1.15 -9.59
CA ALA A 12 -10.10 2.04 -8.99
C ALA A 12 -10.58 1.39 -7.67
N LEU A 13 -10.31 2.05 -6.56
CA LEU A 13 -10.74 1.61 -5.23
C LEU A 13 -11.98 2.40 -4.79
N PRO A 14 -12.83 1.80 -3.97
CA PRO A 14 -14.05 2.46 -3.52
C PRO A 14 -13.70 3.54 -2.46
N PRO A 15 -14.54 4.58 -2.26
CA PRO A 15 -14.22 5.75 -1.42
C PRO A 15 -13.81 5.41 0.01
N GLU A 16 -14.28 4.30 0.55
CA GLU A 16 -14.01 3.80 1.91
C GLU A 16 -12.54 3.39 2.09
N ALA A 17 -11.81 3.16 0.99
CA ALA A 17 -10.38 2.90 1.01
C ALA A 17 -9.54 4.18 1.23
N GLN A 18 -10.07 5.37 0.89
CA GLN A 18 -9.32 6.63 0.91
C GLN A 18 -8.67 6.92 2.28
N PRO A 19 -9.35 6.76 3.44
CA PRO A 19 -8.71 7.01 4.75
C PRO A 19 -7.46 6.15 4.98
N THR A 20 -7.48 4.90 4.52
CA THR A 20 -6.33 3.98 4.68
C THR A 20 -5.16 4.40 3.79
N LEU A 21 -5.46 4.78 2.55
CA LEU A 21 -4.44 5.22 1.58
C LEU A 21 -3.81 6.54 2.00
N THR A 22 -4.60 7.51 2.46
CA THR A 22 -4.09 8.77 3.01
C THR A 22 -3.22 8.52 4.24
N ARG A 23 -3.67 7.66 5.16
CA ARG A 23 -2.88 7.32 6.35
C ARG A 23 -1.56 6.62 6.01
N PHE A 24 -1.55 5.77 4.98
CA PHE A 24 -0.31 5.16 4.49
C PHE A 24 0.69 6.24 4.04
N VAL A 25 0.26 7.25 3.28
CA VAL A 25 1.12 8.35 2.80
C VAL A 25 1.72 9.13 3.98
N GLU A 26 0.93 9.42 5.02
CA GLU A 26 1.40 10.09 6.24
C GLU A 26 2.46 9.26 6.99
N LEU A 27 2.23 7.96 7.14
CA LEU A 27 3.14 7.05 7.84
C LEU A 27 4.45 6.82 7.05
N GLU A 28 4.37 6.75 5.72
CA GLU A 28 5.54 6.72 4.82
C GLU A 28 6.37 8.01 4.89
N ALA A 29 5.78 9.16 5.21
CA ALA A 29 6.52 10.40 5.45
C ALA A 29 7.29 10.39 6.78
N SER A 30 6.84 9.58 7.75
CA SER A 30 7.47 9.43 9.05
C SER A 30 8.68 8.48 9.04
N GLY A 31 8.95 7.79 7.92
CA GLY A 31 10.09 6.89 7.77
C GLY A 31 10.01 5.64 8.64
N LEU A 32 8.79 5.17 8.94
CA LEU A 32 8.59 3.95 9.73
C LEU A 32 9.08 2.71 8.99
N GLU A 33 9.65 1.77 9.74
CA GLU A 33 9.95 0.44 9.23
C GLU A 33 8.67 -0.25 8.72
N PRO A 34 8.70 -1.02 7.60
CA PRO A 34 7.51 -1.56 6.95
C PRO A 34 6.57 -2.35 7.86
N ARG A 35 7.12 -3.10 8.83
CA ARG A 35 6.31 -3.84 9.81
C ARG A 35 5.62 -2.92 10.81
N ALA A 36 6.29 -1.85 11.24
CA ALA A 36 5.72 -0.85 12.14
C ALA A 36 4.59 -0.10 11.43
N LEU A 37 4.80 0.31 10.18
CA LEU A 37 3.78 0.96 9.36
C LEU A 37 2.51 0.10 9.24
N VAL A 38 2.65 -1.20 8.93
CA VAL A 38 1.49 -2.11 8.83
C VAL A 38 0.79 -2.28 10.18
N ARG A 39 1.53 -2.26 11.31
CA ARG A 39 0.94 -2.33 12.65
C ARG A 39 0.14 -1.07 12.97
N GLU A 40 0.65 0.11 12.64
CA GLU A 40 -0.06 1.38 12.81
C GLU A 40 -1.36 1.41 12.01
N LEU A 41 -1.31 1.00 10.73
CA LEU A 41 -2.53 0.88 9.90
C LEU A 41 -3.55 -0.10 10.50
N LYS A 42 -3.10 -1.24 11.03
CA LYS A 42 -3.99 -2.18 11.72
C LYS A 42 -4.62 -1.58 12.97
N ALA A 43 -3.84 -0.86 13.76
CA ALA A 43 -4.29 -0.27 15.02
C ALA A 43 -5.44 0.72 14.83
N VAL A 44 -5.45 1.43 13.69
CA VAL A 44 -6.53 2.37 13.31
C VAL A 44 -7.65 1.73 12.48
N GLY A 45 -7.62 0.41 12.27
CA GLY A 45 -8.65 -0.30 11.49
C GLY A 45 -8.55 -0.13 9.97
N GLY A 46 -7.37 0.17 9.44
CA GLY A 46 -7.16 0.39 8.01
C GLY A 46 -7.44 -0.85 7.14
N ASP A 47 -7.94 -0.61 5.93
CA ASP A 47 -8.18 -1.62 4.91
C ASP A 47 -6.87 -2.05 4.22
N LEU A 48 -6.23 -3.05 4.81
CA LEU A 48 -4.98 -3.61 4.27
C LEU A 48 -5.17 -4.31 2.92
N LYS A 49 -6.39 -4.76 2.60
CA LYS A 49 -6.69 -5.39 1.31
C LYS A 49 -6.68 -4.32 0.22
N ALA A 50 -7.34 -3.19 0.46
CA ALA A 50 -7.32 -2.05 -0.44
C ALA A 50 -5.89 -1.50 -0.63
N LEU A 51 -5.11 -1.36 0.44
CA LEU A 51 -3.70 -0.95 0.31
C LEU A 51 -2.88 -1.94 -0.54
N ARG A 52 -3.07 -3.26 -0.36
CA ARG A 52 -2.39 -4.25 -1.20
C ARG A 52 -2.80 -4.10 -2.68
N LEU A 53 -4.09 -3.93 -2.94
CA LEU A 53 -4.59 -3.72 -4.29
C LEU A 53 -3.96 -2.48 -4.92
N ALA A 54 -3.92 -1.35 -4.22
CA ALA A 54 -3.27 -0.14 -4.70
C ALA A 54 -1.78 -0.38 -5.05
N LEU A 55 -1.04 -1.07 -4.18
CA LEU A 55 0.39 -1.29 -4.36
C LEU A 55 0.75 -2.34 -5.44
N THR A 56 -0.14 -3.30 -5.71
CA THR A 56 0.22 -4.51 -6.47
C THR A 56 -0.76 -4.93 -7.55
N GLY A 57 -1.97 -4.38 -7.56
CA GLY A 57 -3.07 -4.82 -8.42
C GLY A 57 -3.66 -6.19 -8.07
N THR A 58 -3.25 -6.82 -6.96
CA THR A 58 -3.72 -8.15 -6.51
C THR A 58 -4.10 -8.10 -5.03
N ASP A 59 -5.13 -8.85 -4.61
CA ASP A 59 -5.50 -8.95 -3.19
C ASP A 59 -4.76 -10.07 -2.44
N ARG A 60 -4.01 -10.90 -3.17
CA ARG A 60 -3.21 -12.01 -2.64
C ARG A 60 -1.72 -11.87 -2.97
N GLY A 61 -0.89 -12.55 -2.17
CA GLY A 61 0.55 -12.59 -2.35
C GLY A 61 1.30 -12.63 -1.02
N PRO A 62 2.60 -12.26 -1.03
CA PRO A 62 3.42 -12.11 0.17
C PRO A 62 2.76 -11.19 1.20
N GLU A 63 3.22 -11.29 2.46
CA GLU A 63 2.75 -10.41 3.53
C GLU A 63 2.92 -8.93 3.15
N LEU A 64 1.97 -8.07 3.50
CA LEU A 64 1.96 -6.67 3.04
C LEU A 64 3.24 -5.90 3.41
N TRP A 65 3.83 -6.17 4.58
CA TRP A 65 5.08 -5.53 4.98
C TRP A 65 6.25 -5.91 4.05
N THR A 66 6.25 -7.10 3.45
CA THR A 66 7.29 -7.51 2.48
C THR A 66 7.13 -6.79 1.15
N VAL A 67 5.89 -6.50 0.74
CA VAL A 67 5.60 -5.70 -0.45
C VAL A 67 6.11 -4.28 -0.27
N ILE A 68 5.82 -3.68 0.89
CA ILE A 68 6.28 -2.32 1.23
C ILE A 68 7.81 -2.28 1.29
N ALA A 69 8.45 -3.25 1.96
CA ALA A 69 9.91 -3.33 2.05
C ALA A 69 10.62 -3.51 0.69
N ALA A 70 9.96 -4.16 -0.27
CA ALA A 70 10.53 -4.43 -1.60
C ALA A 70 10.30 -3.29 -2.61
N LEU A 71 9.37 -2.36 -2.34
CA LEU A 71 9.07 -1.25 -3.22
C LEU A 71 9.91 -0.02 -2.85
N PRO A 72 10.51 0.67 -3.84
CA PRO A 72 11.02 2.01 -3.62
C PRO A 72 9.90 2.92 -3.10
N ARG A 73 10.19 3.74 -2.08
CA ARG A 73 9.21 4.63 -1.45
C ARG A 73 8.44 5.48 -2.46
N GLU A 74 9.14 6.10 -3.41
CA GLU A 74 8.51 6.93 -4.45
C GLU A 74 7.52 6.13 -5.30
N GLU A 75 7.82 4.87 -5.57
CA GLU A 75 6.94 4.00 -6.35
C GLU A 75 5.70 3.59 -5.55
N ALA A 76 5.85 3.30 -4.25
CA ALA A 76 4.70 3.03 -3.38
C ALA A 76 3.77 4.25 -3.32
N LEU A 77 4.33 5.46 -3.16
CA LEU A 77 3.56 6.71 -3.15
C LEU A 77 2.88 7.01 -4.48
N ARG A 78 3.56 6.80 -5.63
CA ARG A 78 2.94 6.95 -6.96
C ARG A 78 1.72 6.05 -7.12
N ARG A 79 1.82 4.79 -6.72
CA ARG A 79 0.74 3.81 -6.86
C ARG A 79 -0.45 4.13 -5.98
N VAL A 80 -0.19 4.49 -4.73
CA VAL A 80 -1.24 4.90 -3.79
C VAL A 80 -1.90 6.20 -4.27
N GLY A 81 -1.12 7.17 -4.75
CA GLY A 81 -1.64 8.41 -5.33
C GLY A 81 -2.52 8.19 -6.57
N ALA A 82 -2.24 7.18 -7.38
CA ALA A 82 -3.08 6.81 -8.53
C ALA A 82 -4.40 6.10 -8.13
N ALA A 83 -4.53 5.66 -6.88
CA ALA A 83 -5.70 4.96 -6.35
C ALA A 83 -6.54 5.82 -5.39
N LEU A 84 -6.10 7.05 -5.09
CA LEU A 84 -6.82 8.08 -4.32
C LEU A 84 -7.76 8.89 -5.22
#